data_AF-A0A523J9P8-F1
#
_entry.id   AF-A0A523J9P8-F1
#
_cell.length_a   1.000
_cell.length_b   1.000
_cell.length_c   1.000
_cell.angle_alpha   90.00
_cell.angle_beta   90.00
_cell.angle_gamma   90.00
#
_symmetry.space_group_name_H-M   'P 1'
#
loop_
_entity.id
_entity.type
_entity.pdbx_description
1 polymer ?
#
loop_
_entity_poly.entity_id
_entity_poly.type
_entity_poly.pdbx_seq_one_letter_code
_entity_poly.pdbx_strand_id
1 'polypeptide(L)' 'RGKKDDMNKRKLVSFIKDKANVEDRSIDDVQVFDKFSFITVPFKDAEHIIECFRKDSNGRRPLVEMANKAKKDK' A
#
# COMPACT_ATOMS: atom_id res chain seq x y z
N ARG A 1 6.06 3.35 -2.46
CA ARG A 1 7.26 3.65 -1.63
C ARG A 1 7.92 2.35 -1.22
N GLY A 2 9.24 2.26 -1.29
CA GLY A 2 10.04 1.07 -0.97
C GLY A 2 11.20 1.36 -0.01
N LYS A 3 12.17 0.45 0.11
CA LYS A 3 13.34 0.61 1.00
C LYS A 3 14.14 1.87 0.69
N LYS A 4 14.22 2.27 -0.58
CA LYS A 4 14.91 3.51 -0.99
C LYS A 4 14.22 4.78 -0.48
N ASP A 5 12.94 4.70 -0.13
CA ASP A 5 12.19 5.76 0.55
C ASP A 5 12.26 5.65 2.08
N ASP A 6 13.21 4.88 2.63
CA ASP A 6 13.36 4.57 4.06
C ASP A 6 12.10 3.90 4.68
N MET A 7 11.33 3.19 3.85
CA MET A 7 10.16 2.43 4.30
C MET A 7 10.59 1.07 4.87
N ASN A 8 9.99 0.73 6.00
CA ASN A 8 10.04 -0.60 6.60
C ASN A 8 8.61 -1.09 6.85
N LYS A 9 8.44 -2.37 7.22
CA LYS A 9 7.10 -2.97 7.41
C LYS A 9 6.23 -2.14 8.38
N ARG A 10 6.80 -1.71 9.51
CA ARG A 10 6.10 -0.93 10.53
C ARG A 10 5.68 0.45 10.02
N LYS A 11 6.57 1.17 9.33
CA LYS A 11 6.27 2.47 8.73
C LYS A 11 5.20 2.36 7.65
N LEU A 12 5.20 1.29 6.87
CA LEU A 12 4.18 1.07 5.84
C LEU A 12 2.81 0.83 6.47
N VAL A 13 2.72 -0.03 7.48
CA VAL A 13 1.48 -0.28 8.24
C VAL A 13 0.95 1.01 8.86
N SER A 14 1.81 1.75 9.57
CA SER A 14 1.42 3.05 10.15
C SER A 14 0.91 4.02 9.09
N PHE A 15 1.61 4.12 7.96
CA PHE A 15 1.21 5.02 6.88
C PHE A 15 -0.15 4.68 6.27
N ILE A 16 -0.45 3.39 6.09
CA ILE A 16 -1.75 2.93 5.59
C ILE A 16 -2.83 3.22 6.63
N LYS A 17 -2.56 2.95 7.91
CA LYS A 17 -3.48 3.24 9.01
C LYS A 17 -3.82 4.73 9.11
N ASP A 18 -2.81 5.59 9.03
CA ASP A 18 -3.00 7.05 9.11
C ASP A 18 -3.80 7.60 7.92
N LYS A 19 -3.67 7.01 6.74
CA LYS A 19 -4.33 7.49 5.51
C LYS A 19 -5.68 6.86 5.22
N ALA A 20 -5.86 5.57 5.52
CA ALA A 20 -7.04 4.79 5.17
C ALA A 20 -7.81 4.28 6.38
N ASN A 21 -7.37 4.59 7.61
CA ASN A 21 -8.00 4.17 8.86
C ASN A 21 -8.27 2.65 8.95
N VAL A 22 -7.33 1.86 8.43
CA VAL A 22 -7.40 0.39 8.41
C VAL A 22 -6.75 -0.18 9.67
N GLU A 23 -7.35 -1.22 10.24
CA GLU A 23 -6.79 -1.91 11.40
C GLU A 23 -5.59 -2.78 11.03
N ASP A 24 -4.62 -2.89 11.94
CA ASP A 24 -3.43 -3.73 11.79
C ASP A 24 -3.79 -5.20 11.47
N ARG A 25 -4.94 -5.67 11.99
CA ARG A 25 -5.44 -7.03 11.76
C ARG A 25 -5.92 -7.28 10.33
N SER A 26 -6.27 -6.24 9.59
CA SER A 26 -6.66 -6.35 8.18
C SER A 26 -5.46 -6.51 7.24
N ILE A 27 -4.23 -6.36 7.74
CA ILE A 27 -3.01 -6.49 6.93
C ILE A 27 -2.40 -7.88 7.17
N ASP A 28 -2.61 -8.79 6.22
CA ASP A 28 -2.17 -10.18 6.30
C ASP A 28 -0.65 -10.32 6.09
N ASP A 29 -0.10 -9.66 5.07
CA ASP A 29 1.33 -9.73 4.76
C ASP A 29 1.86 -8.40 4.20
N VAL A 30 3.14 -8.13 4.47
CA VAL A 30 3.84 -6.93 4.02
C VAL A 30 5.21 -7.29 3.46
N GLN A 31 5.41 -6.94 2.19
CA GLN A 31 6.65 -7.15 1.46
C GLN A 31 7.20 -5.79 0.98
N VAL A 32 8.39 -5.43 1.45
CA VAL A 32 9.03 -4.16 1.10
C VAL A 32 10.17 -4.44 0.13
N PHE A 33 10.04 -3.93 -1.10
CA PHE A 33 11.06 -3.96 -2.14
C PHE A 33 11.79 -2.62 -2.19
N ASP A 34 12.83 -2.52 -3.01
CA ASP A 34 13.65 -1.31 -3.05
C ASP A 34 12.89 -0.07 -3.52
N LYS A 35 12.03 -0.20 -4.54
CA LYS A 35 11.28 0.93 -5.13
C LYS A 35 9.80 0.96 -4.74
N PHE A 36 9.23 -0.17 -4.34
CA PHE A 36 7.81 -0.31 -4.05
C PHE A 36 7.60 -1.30 -2.90
N SER A 37 6.38 -1.37 -2.40
CA SER A 37 6.00 -2.35 -1.38
C SER A 37 4.67 -2.97 -1.77
N PHE A 38 4.49 -4.24 -1.44
CA PHE A 38 3.22 -4.95 -1.57
C PHE A 38 2.67 -5.23 -0.18
N ILE A 39 1.35 -5.14 -0.09
CA ILE A 39 0.58 -5.53 1.08
C ILE A 39 -0.53 -6.48 0.64
N THR A 40 -0.86 -7.42 1.51
CA THR A 40 -2.01 -8.31 1.34
C THR A 40 -3.07 -7.88 2.36
N VAL A 41 -4.26 -7.56 1.87
CA VAL A 41 -5.42 -7.15 2.67
C VAL A 41 -6.69 -7.75 2.05
N PRO A 42 -7.79 -7.90 2.80
CA PRO A 42 -9.09 -8.28 2.25
C PRO A 42 -9.56 -7.31 1.16
N PHE A 43 -10.29 -7.81 0.16
CA PHE A 43 -10.76 -7.02 -0.99
C PHE A 43 -11.50 -5.74 -0.58
N LYS A 44 -12.38 -5.85 0.41
CA LYS A 44 -13.15 -4.71 0.94
C LYS A 44 -12.24 -3.59 1.46
N ASP A 45 -11.18 -3.95 2.18
CA ASP A 45 -10.22 -2.98 2.71
C ASP A 45 -9.30 -2.47 1.61
N ALA A 46 -8.94 -3.30 0.63
CA ALA A 46 -8.16 -2.89 -0.54
C ALA A 46 -8.85 -1.76 -1.33
N GLU A 47 -10.16 -1.92 -1.61
CA GLU A 47 -10.94 -0.90 -2.30
C GLU A 47 -10.97 0.42 -1.51
N HIS A 48 -11.21 0.33 -0.21
CA HIS A 48 -11.24 1.49 0.67
C HIS A 48 -9.90 2.23 0.69
N ILE A 49 -8.79 1.50 0.84
CA ILE A 49 -7.43 2.05 0.78
C ILE A 49 -7.22 2.79 -0.53
N ILE A 50 -7.50 2.15 -1.67
CA ILE A 50 -7.28 2.75 -2.99
C ILE A 50 -8.11 4.02 -3.16
N GLU A 51 -9.36 4.03 -2.70
CA GLU A 51 -10.21 5.22 -2.78
C GLU A 51 -9.67 6.38 -1.93
N CYS A 52 -9.25 6.11 -0.69
CA CYS A 52 -8.65 7.11 0.20
C CYS A 52 -7.37 7.71 -0.42
N PHE A 53 -6.48 6.86 -0.93
CA PHE A 53 -5.24 7.31 -1.57
C PHE A 53 -5.47 8.03 -2.91
N ARG A 54 -6.54 7.70 -3.65
CA ARG A 54 -6.93 8.42 -4.87
C ARG A 54 -7.44 9.83 -4.56
N LYS A 55 -8.31 9.98 -3.55
CA LYS A 55 -8.84 11.29 -3.12
C LYS A 55 -7.74 12.22 -2.63
N ASP A 56 -6.76 11.69 -1.92
CA ASP A 56 -5.61 12.45 -1.42
C ASP A 56 -4.68 12.96 -2.54
N SER A 57 -4.74 12.37 -3.74
CA SER A 57 -3.78 12.64 -4.81
C SER A 57 -4.01 13.96 -5.56
N ASN A 58 -5.10 14.71 -5.35
CA ASN A 58 -5.37 16.03 -6.00
C ASN A 58 -5.01 16.08 -7.51
N GLY A 59 -5.31 15.01 -8.26
CA GLY A 59 -5.00 14.90 -9.70
C GLY A 59 -3.59 14.45 -10.06
N ARG A 60 -2.72 14.16 -9.09
CA ARG A 60 -1.40 13.54 -9.30
C ARG A 60 -1.51 12.02 -9.44
N ARG A 61 -0.44 11.39 -9.93
CA ARG A 61 -0.35 9.91 -10.06
C ARG A 61 -0.69 9.23 -8.73
N PRO A 62 -1.54 8.20 -8.75
CA PRO A 62 -1.95 7.49 -7.54
C PRO A 62 -0.72 6.89 -6.83
N LEU A 63 -0.64 7.09 -5.51
CA LEU A 63 0.44 6.55 -4.69
C LEU A 63 0.31 5.04 -4.44
N VAL A 64 -0.90 4.51 -4.61
CA VAL A 64 -1.26 3.11 -4.36
C VAL A 64 -2.18 2.64 -5.49
N GLU A 65 -1.94 1.43 -5.99
CA GLU A 65 -2.75 0.76 -7.01
C GLU A 65 -2.91 -0.72 -6.68
N MET A 66 -3.94 -1.37 -7.23
CA MET A 66 -4.07 -2.83 -7.14
C MET A 66 -2.88 -3.50 -7.82
N ALA A 67 -2.20 -4.38 -7.09
CA ALA A 67 -1.12 -5.17 -7.64
C ALA A 67 -1.68 -6.21 -8.63
N ASN A 68 -1.36 -6.07 -9.92
CA ASN A 68 -1.64 -7.12 -10.89
C ASN A 68 -0.61 -8.24 -10.74
N LYS A 69 -1.06 -9.52 -10.75
CA LYS A 69 -0.17 -10.70 -10.70
C LYS A 69 0.79 -10.84 -11.90
N ALA A 70 0.86 -9.87 -12.80
CA ALA A 70 1.64 -9.91 -14.01
C ALA A 70 2.87 -8.99 -13.92
N LYS A 71 3.90 -9.48 -13.23
CA LYS A 71 5.31 -9.45 -13.67
C LYS A 71 6.13 -10.14 -12.59
N LYS A 72 6.61 -11.36 -12.90
CA LYS A 72 7.83 -11.88 -12.26
C LYS A 72 8.93 -10.89 -12.65
N ASP A 73 9.29 -10.00 -11.75
CA ASP A 73 10.59 -9.33 -11.83
C ASP A 73 11.63 -10.47 -11.81
N LYS A 74 12.28 -10.66 -12.95
CA LYS A 74 13.22 -11.74 -13.23
C LYS A 74 14.63 -11.24 -13.00
#